data_AF-A0ABD2ZTZ9-F1
#
_entry.id   AF-A0ABD2ZTZ9-F1
#
_cell.length_a   1.000
_cell.length_b   1.000
_cell.length_c   1.000
_cell.angle_alpha   90.00
_cell.angle_beta   90.00
_cell.angle_gamma   90.00
#
_symmetry.space_group_name_H-M   'P 1'
#
loop_
_entity.id
_entity.type
_entity.pdbx_description
1 polymer ?
#
loop_
_entity_poly.entity_id
_entity_poly.type
_entity_poly.pdbx_seq_one_letter_code
_entity_poly.pdbx_strand_id
1 'polypeptide(L)'
;MATGQNHGLWRHLPLLVRANSKESVEYILQVLWRTRKTGLDAADRQIFRQMLQLQNDTELDPLLVCLRILIRKCVYETVNKDGIQKLFPAEVLPELQRLLTLLLQKFHREWHEDLRKDQLQSDAESNLGKMDVNFQLSKDTLETMLQSMYPVETSDRNGTQESNLI
;
A
#
# COMPACT_ATOMS: atom_id res chain seq x y z
N MET A 1 -15.68 24.01 11.18
CA MET A 1 -14.45 24.67 10.69
C MET A 1 -13.29 24.11 11.49
N ALA A 2 -12.54 23.15 10.96
CA ALA A 2 -11.49 22.46 11.71
C ALA A 2 -10.27 22.22 10.83
N THR A 3 -9.37 23.20 10.74
CA THR A 3 -8.01 23.01 10.21
C THR A 3 -7.02 23.94 10.91
N GLY A 4 -7.07 24.01 12.23
CA GLY A 4 -5.99 24.57 13.04
C GLY A 4 -5.27 23.42 13.71
N GLN A 5 -4.05 23.08 13.25
CA GLN A 5 -2.97 22.41 14.03
C GLN A 5 -1.77 21.90 13.21
N ASN A 6 -1.58 22.29 11.94
CA ASN A 6 -0.35 21.95 11.19
C ASN A 6 0.75 23.02 11.22
N HIS A 7 0.58 24.12 11.98
CA HIS A 7 1.57 25.23 12.02
C HIS A 7 3.00 24.78 12.35
N GLY A 8 3.15 23.72 13.16
CA GLY A 8 4.46 23.19 13.52
C GLY A 8 5.05 22.23 12.48
N LEU A 9 4.26 21.67 11.58
CA LEU A 9 4.74 20.66 10.63
C LEU A 9 5.70 21.31 9.62
N TRP A 10 5.26 22.39 8.98
CA TRP A 10 5.94 22.96 7.82
C TRP A 10 7.20 23.77 8.14
N ARG A 11 7.50 24.00 9.42
CA ARG A 11 8.65 24.81 9.86
C ARG A 11 10.01 24.26 9.43
N HIS A 12 10.07 22.98 9.05
CA HIS A 12 11.29 22.30 8.61
C HIS A 12 11.47 22.30 7.10
N LEU A 13 10.45 22.66 6.31
CA LEU A 13 10.56 22.77 4.85
C LEU A 13 11.64 23.74 4.36
N PRO A 14 11.87 24.90 5.02
CA PRO A 14 12.95 25.80 4.62
C PRO A 14 14.34 25.15 4.61
N LEU A 15 14.55 24.01 5.28
CA LEU A 15 15.81 23.24 5.19
C LEU A 15 16.11 22.78 3.76
N LEU A 16 15.11 22.62 2.90
CA LEU A 16 15.30 22.28 1.48
C LEU A 16 16.03 23.38 0.71
N VAL A 17 16.02 24.62 1.19
CA VAL A 17 16.77 25.72 0.57
C VAL A 17 18.28 25.48 0.68
N ARG A 18 18.74 24.65 1.63
CA ARG A 18 20.14 24.21 1.73
C ARG A 18 20.54 23.20 0.66
N ALA A 19 19.58 22.63 -0.07
CA ALA A 19 19.89 21.72 -1.15
C ALA A 19 20.66 22.46 -2.24
N ASN A 20 21.77 21.87 -2.70
CA ASN A 20 22.68 22.51 -3.65
C ASN A 20 22.04 22.74 -5.04
N SER A 21 20.95 22.04 -5.37
CA SER A 21 20.24 22.23 -6.64
C SER A 21 18.79 21.73 -6.59
N LYS A 22 18.02 22.07 -7.64
CA LYS A 22 16.67 21.53 -7.86
C LYS A 22 16.69 20.01 -7.98
N GLU A 23 17.71 19.46 -8.63
CA GLU A 23 17.90 18.03 -8.88
C GLU A 23 18.11 17.28 -7.57
N SER A 24 18.77 17.89 -6.57
CA SER A 24 18.88 17.30 -5.22
C SER A 24 17.51 17.16 -4.56
N VAL A 25 16.67 18.20 -4.63
CA VAL A 25 15.29 18.15 -4.09
C VAL A 25 14.46 17.11 -4.84
N GLU A 26 14.62 17.05 -6.16
CA GLU A 26 13.98 16.06 -7.02
C GLU A 26 14.34 14.62 -6.60
N TYR A 27 15.64 14.35 -6.43
CA TYR A 27 16.14 13.06 -6.01
C TYR A 27 15.59 12.64 -4.63
N ILE A 28 15.56 13.57 -3.66
CA ILE A 28 14.99 13.32 -2.34
C ILE A 28 13.54 12.85 -2.45
N LEU A 29 12.71 13.55 -3.27
CA LEU A 29 11.32 13.18 -3.47
C LEU A 29 11.16 11.80 -4.12
N GLN A 30 11.98 11.49 -5.13
CA GLN A 30 11.97 10.19 -5.80
C GLN A 30 12.32 9.05 -4.85
N VAL A 31 13.39 9.20 -4.07
CA VAL A 31 13.81 8.19 -3.09
C VAL A 31 12.74 8.01 -2.01
N LEU A 32 12.15 9.10 -1.50
CA LEU A 32 11.05 9.02 -0.54
C LEU A 32 9.82 8.29 -1.09
N TRP A 33 9.50 8.48 -2.38
CA TRP A 33 8.44 7.72 -3.03
C TRP A 33 8.78 6.23 -3.18
N ARG A 34 9.99 5.90 -3.63
CA ARG A 34 10.45 4.52 -3.81
C ARG A 34 10.49 3.75 -2.49
N THR A 35 10.95 4.41 -1.43
CA THR A 35 11.09 3.84 -0.08
C THR A 35 9.81 3.93 0.75
N ARG A 36 8.66 4.26 0.15
CA ARG A 36 7.38 4.43 0.88
C ARG A 36 6.89 3.18 1.61
N LYS A 37 7.23 1.98 1.11
CA LYS A 37 6.85 0.68 1.67
C LYS A 37 7.92 0.08 2.60
N THR A 38 9.19 0.30 2.28
CA THR A 38 10.34 -0.32 2.96
C THR A 38 10.96 0.55 4.05
N GLY A 39 10.67 1.85 4.03
CA GLY A 39 11.39 2.83 4.85
C GLY A 39 12.73 3.24 4.20
N LEU A 40 13.23 4.38 4.67
CA LEU A 40 14.48 4.99 4.20
C LEU A 40 15.65 4.41 5.00
N ASP A 41 16.63 3.83 4.29
CA ASP A 41 17.80 3.21 4.92
C ASP A 41 18.86 4.24 5.36
N ALA A 42 19.91 3.75 6.01
CA ALA A 42 20.97 4.61 6.53
C ALA A 42 21.83 5.27 5.43
N ALA A 43 21.97 4.63 4.27
CA ALA A 43 22.77 5.16 3.17
C ALA A 43 22.05 6.35 2.51
N ASP A 44 20.76 6.19 2.22
CA ASP A 44 19.93 7.27 1.69
C ASP A 44 19.82 8.44 2.68
N ARG A 45 19.68 8.14 3.99
CA ARG A 45 19.72 9.17 5.05
C ARG A 45 21.02 9.95 5.04
N GLN A 46 22.17 9.28 4.90
CA GLN A 46 23.46 9.94 4.80
C GLN A 46 23.55 10.82 3.55
N ILE A 47 23.09 10.34 2.40
CA ILE A 47 23.05 11.13 1.16
C ILE A 47 22.20 12.39 1.35
N PHE A 48 21.03 12.26 1.98
CA PHE A 48 20.16 13.42 2.25
C PHE A 48 20.83 14.43 3.18
N ARG A 49 21.51 13.97 4.24
CA ARG A 49 22.29 14.84 5.12
C ARG A 49 23.37 15.60 4.36
N GLN A 50 24.09 14.93 3.46
CA GLN A 50 25.12 15.56 2.64
C GLN A 50 24.51 16.59 1.67
N MET A 51 23.42 16.25 0.98
CA MET A 51 22.74 17.16 0.04
C MET A 51 22.18 18.41 0.73
N LEU A 52 21.62 18.24 1.93
CA LEU A 52 21.00 19.31 2.73
C LEU A 52 21.99 19.98 3.70
N GLN A 53 23.25 19.56 3.70
CA GLN A 53 24.31 20.06 4.58
C GLN A 53 23.92 20.03 6.06
N LEU A 54 23.24 18.95 6.50
CA LEU A 54 22.77 18.78 7.88
C LEU A 54 23.81 18.06 8.74
N GLN A 55 23.94 18.49 9.99
CA GLN A 55 24.88 17.89 10.93
C GLN A 55 24.35 16.59 11.55
N ASN A 56 23.04 16.50 11.79
CA ASN A 56 22.41 15.38 12.50
C ASN A 56 21.05 14.99 11.91
N ASP A 57 20.58 13.79 12.23
CA ASP A 57 19.27 13.28 11.78
C ASP A 57 18.07 13.97 12.47
N THR A 58 18.32 14.67 13.59
CA THR A 58 17.28 15.38 14.37
C THR A 58 16.53 16.44 13.56
N GLU A 59 17.20 17.08 12.60
CA GLU A 59 16.58 18.04 11.68
C GLU A 59 16.03 17.35 10.41
N LEU A 60 16.61 16.21 10.06
CA LEU A 60 16.23 15.44 8.89
C LEU A 60 14.87 14.77 9.10
N ASP A 61 14.65 14.08 10.22
CA ASP A 61 13.42 13.31 10.44
C ASP A 61 12.15 14.16 10.31
N PRO A 62 12.03 15.34 10.95
CA PRO A 62 10.87 16.22 10.77
C PRO A 62 10.68 16.68 9.31
N LEU A 63 11.77 16.98 8.60
CA LEU A 63 11.71 17.34 7.18
C LEU A 63 11.17 16.18 6.33
N LEU A 64 11.63 14.95 6.57
CA LEU A 64 11.16 13.78 5.84
C LEU A 64 9.67 13.51 6.11
N VAL A 65 9.19 13.78 7.32
CA VAL A 65 7.75 13.69 7.64
C VAL A 65 6.96 14.71 6.82
N CYS A 66 7.43 15.97 6.73
CA CYS A 66 6.79 17.00 5.90
C CYS A 66 6.66 16.56 4.44
N LEU A 67 7.76 16.07 3.88
CA LEU A 67 7.83 15.62 2.49
C LEU A 67 6.92 14.41 2.25
N ARG A 68 6.92 13.43 3.17
CA ARG A 68 6.03 12.26 3.06
C ARG A 68 4.55 12.64 3.10
N ILE A 69 4.18 13.63 3.92
CA ILE A 69 2.81 14.14 3.96
C ILE A 69 2.45 14.83 2.64
N LEU A 70 3.34 15.66 2.09
CA LEU A 70 3.12 16.30 0.78
C LEU A 70 2.94 15.27 -0.33
N ILE A 71 3.82 14.28 -0.40
CA ILE A 71 3.74 13.19 -1.38
C ILE A 71 2.39 12.47 -1.24
N ARG A 72 1.98 12.10 -0.02
CA ARG A 72 0.68 11.45 0.20
C ARG A 72 -0.48 12.34 -0.24
N LYS A 73 -0.54 13.59 0.19
CA LYS A 73 -1.63 14.49 -0.20
C LYS A 73 -1.66 14.73 -1.71
N CYS A 74 -0.50 14.86 -2.35
CA CYS A 74 -0.38 15.01 -3.78
C CYS A 74 -0.95 13.80 -4.55
N VAL A 75 -0.70 12.58 -4.09
CA VAL A 75 -1.13 11.39 -4.84
C VAL A 75 -2.55 10.94 -4.45
N TYR A 76 -2.95 11.08 -3.19
CA TYR A 76 -4.25 10.58 -2.72
C TYR A 76 -5.36 11.63 -2.74
N GLU A 77 -5.05 12.91 -2.53
CA GLU A 77 -6.07 13.96 -2.39
C GLU A 77 -6.19 14.86 -3.64
N THR A 78 -5.13 15.02 -4.45
CA THR A 78 -5.15 15.96 -5.58
C THR A 78 -5.46 15.30 -6.93
N VAL A 79 -6.65 15.60 -7.48
CA VAL A 79 -7.12 15.13 -8.79
C VAL A 79 -6.69 16.06 -9.94
N ASN A 80 -6.28 17.30 -9.64
CA ASN A 80 -5.98 18.35 -10.62
C ASN A 80 -4.74 19.22 -10.26
N LYS A 81 -4.11 19.83 -11.28
CA LYS A 81 -2.85 20.58 -11.17
C LYS A 81 -2.92 21.77 -10.19
N ASP A 82 -4.07 22.43 -10.11
CA ASP A 82 -4.31 23.57 -9.21
C ASP A 82 -4.57 23.14 -7.76
N GLY A 83 -4.88 21.86 -7.54
CA GLY A 83 -5.05 21.29 -6.21
C GLY A 83 -3.74 21.21 -5.42
N ILE A 84 -2.61 20.98 -6.12
CA ILE A 84 -1.29 20.86 -5.48
C ILE A 84 -0.87 22.18 -4.81
N GLN A 85 -1.17 23.33 -5.42
CA GLN A 85 -0.87 24.63 -4.84
C GLN A 85 -1.59 24.87 -3.50
N LYS A 86 -2.76 24.23 -3.29
CA LYS A 86 -3.55 24.34 -2.07
C LYS A 86 -3.02 23.47 -0.92
N LEU A 87 -2.02 22.62 -1.18
CA LEU A 87 -1.41 21.76 -0.16
C LEU A 87 -0.49 22.53 0.79
N PHE A 88 0.03 23.67 0.32
CA PHE A 88 0.99 24.47 1.06
C PHE A 88 0.29 25.62 1.77
N PRO A 89 0.53 25.83 3.07
CA PRO A 89 0.01 26.98 3.77
C PRO A 89 0.94 28.20 3.61
N ALA A 90 0.46 29.37 4.05
CA ALA A 90 1.13 30.66 3.82
C ALA A 90 2.50 30.80 4.53
N GLU A 91 2.83 29.93 5.48
CA GLU A 91 4.13 29.92 6.16
C GLU A 91 5.26 29.37 5.30
N VAL A 92 4.94 28.66 4.22
CA VAL A 92 5.93 28.13 3.28
C VAL A 92 6.34 29.24 2.32
N LEU A 93 7.65 29.42 2.14
CA LEU A 93 8.19 30.44 1.23
C LEU A 93 7.67 30.22 -0.21
N PRO A 94 7.24 31.29 -0.92
CA PRO A 94 6.67 31.18 -2.26
C PRO A 94 7.59 30.47 -3.27
N GLU A 95 8.90 30.70 -3.19
CA GLU A 95 9.91 30.08 -4.05
C GLU A 95 9.94 28.56 -3.85
N LEU A 96 9.88 28.13 -2.60
CA LEU A 96 9.88 26.72 -2.23
C LEU A 96 8.57 26.05 -2.63
N GLN A 97 7.44 26.72 -2.41
CA GLN A 97 6.13 26.27 -2.85
C GLN A 97 6.09 26.07 -4.38
N ARG A 98 6.66 27.02 -5.14
CA ARG A 98 6.74 26.91 -6.60
C ARG A 98 7.60 25.73 -7.05
N LEU A 99 8.77 25.55 -6.44
CA LEU A 99 9.68 24.43 -6.72
C LEU A 99 8.99 23.09 -6.44
N LEU A 100 8.43 22.93 -5.24
CA LEU A 100 7.77 21.69 -4.84
C LEU A 100 6.53 21.41 -5.66
N THR A 101 5.72 22.42 -5.96
CA THR A 101 4.55 22.23 -6.83
C THR A 101 4.97 21.73 -8.21
N LEU A 102 6.04 22.29 -8.78
CA LEU A 102 6.53 21.88 -10.10
C LEU A 102 7.05 20.43 -10.09
N LEU A 103 7.78 20.04 -9.04
CA LEU A 103 8.27 18.66 -8.89
C LEU A 103 7.14 17.65 -8.61
N LEU A 104 6.21 18.00 -7.73
CA LEU A 104 5.04 17.17 -7.44
C LEU A 104 4.16 16.99 -8.68
N GLN A 105 3.90 18.06 -9.44
CA GLN A 105 3.18 17.97 -10.72
C GLN A 105 3.92 17.10 -11.74
N LYS A 106 5.26 17.15 -11.78
CA LYS A 106 6.08 16.32 -12.67
C LYS A 106 5.90 14.84 -12.36
N PHE A 107 5.89 14.47 -11.08
CA PHE A 107 5.79 13.07 -10.65
C PHE A 107 4.37 12.53 -10.50
N HIS A 108 3.37 13.42 -10.46
CA HIS A 108 1.97 13.08 -10.20
C HIS A 108 1.48 11.89 -11.05
N ARG A 109 1.74 11.91 -12.37
CA ARG A 109 1.35 10.83 -13.27
C ARG A 109 2.05 9.51 -12.95
N GLU A 110 3.37 9.53 -12.79
CA GLU A 110 4.18 8.34 -12.52
C GLU A 110 3.76 7.68 -11.20
N TRP A 111 3.60 8.47 -10.14
CA TRP A 111 3.20 7.99 -8.83
C TRP A 111 1.77 7.44 -8.81
N HIS A 112 0.85 8.03 -9.59
CA HIS A 112 -0.50 7.48 -9.74
C HIS A 112 -0.50 6.11 -10.45
N GLU A 113 0.30 5.94 -11.50
CA GLU A 113 0.41 4.64 -12.16
C GLU A 113 1.06 3.60 -11.24
N ASP A 114 2.07 3.98 -10.47
CA ASP A 114 2.68 3.12 -9.46
C ASP A 114 1.66 2.64 -8.41
N LEU A 115 0.77 3.53 -7.94
CA LEU A 115 -0.30 3.12 -7.02
C LEU A 115 -1.31 2.17 -7.67
N ARG A 116 -1.68 2.40 -8.94
CA ARG A 116 -2.57 1.49 -9.66
C ARG A 116 -1.94 0.11 -9.82
N LYS A 117 -0.64 0.05 -10.11
CA LYS A 117 0.11 -1.21 -10.17
C LYS A 117 0.17 -1.90 -8.81
N ASP A 118 0.44 -1.14 -7.75
CA ASP A 118 0.44 -1.66 -6.38
C ASP A 118 -0.92 -2.27 -6.01
N GLN A 119 -2.02 -1.63 -6.42
CA GLN A 119 -3.38 -2.11 -6.18
C GLN A 119 -3.66 -3.41 -6.95
N LEU A 120 -3.29 -3.49 -8.23
CA LEU A 120 -3.45 -4.70 -9.03
C LEU A 120 -2.64 -5.88 -8.47
N GLN A 121 -1.44 -5.65 -7.93
CA GLN A 121 -0.65 -6.69 -7.28
C GLN A 121 -1.30 -7.19 -5.99
N SER A 122 -1.80 -6.27 -5.15
CA SER A 122 -2.57 -6.62 -3.95
C SER A 122 -3.83 -7.43 -4.27
N ASP A 123 -4.54 -7.05 -5.35
CA ASP A 123 -5.73 -7.77 -5.80
C ASP A 123 -5.38 -9.16 -6.36
N ALA A 124 -4.25 -9.30 -7.05
CA ALA A 124 -3.76 -10.60 -7.53
C ALA A 124 -3.36 -11.54 -6.38
N GLU A 125 -2.65 -11.03 -5.37
CA GLU A 125 -2.25 -11.81 -4.17
C GLU A 125 -3.47 -12.22 -3.32
N SER A 126 -4.47 -11.35 -3.20
CA SER A 126 -5.71 -11.65 -2.47
C SER A 126 -6.63 -12.63 -3.23
N ASN A 127 -6.59 -12.66 -4.56
CA ASN A 127 -7.27 -13.68 -5.36
C ASN A 127 -6.53 -15.03 -5.35
N LEU A 128 -5.20 -15.04 -5.23
CA LEU A 128 -4.40 -16.27 -5.14
C LEU A 128 -4.73 -17.07 -3.87
N GLY A 129 -5.04 -16.41 -2.75
CA GLY A 129 -5.51 -17.06 -1.52
C GLY A 129 -6.95 -17.57 -1.55
N LYS A 130 -7.71 -17.31 -2.62
CA LYS A 130 -9.12 -17.72 -2.76
C LYS A 130 -9.32 -18.96 -3.64
N MET A 131 -8.25 -19.45 -4.28
CA MET A 131 -8.31 -20.62 -5.17
C MET A 131 -8.15 -21.97 -4.43
N ASP A 132 -7.88 -21.98 -3.11
CA ASP A 132 -7.58 -23.19 -2.32
C ASP A 132 -8.73 -23.69 -1.40
N VAL A 133 -9.98 -23.29 -1.63
CA VAL A 133 -11.14 -23.91 -0.94
C VAL A 133 -12.22 -24.33 -1.94
N ASN A 134 -11.81 -25.03 -2.99
CA ASN A 134 -12.74 -25.89 -3.71
C ASN A 134 -12.27 -27.35 -3.67
N PHE A 135 -11.85 -27.81 -2.48
CA PHE A 135 -11.98 -29.22 -2.14
C PHE A 135 -13.44 -29.48 -1.74
N GLN A 136 -14.35 -29.27 -2.70
CA GLN A 136 -15.72 -29.74 -2.60
C GLN A 136 -15.66 -31.25 -2.83
N LEU A 137 -15.18 -31.97 -1.83
CA LEU A 137 -15.40 -33.40 -1.70
C LEU A 137 -16.92 -33.54 -1.63
N SER A 138 -17.54 -33.83 -2.78
CA SER A 138 -19.00 -33.92 -2.87
C SER A 138 -19.48 -34.88 -1.79
N LYS A 139 -20.59 -34.55 -1.13
CA LYS A 139 -21.22 -35.42 -0.14
C LYS A 139 -21.34 -36.85 -0.65
N ASP A 140 -21.60 -37.00 -1.95
CA ASP A 140 -21.72 -38.31 -2.61
C ASP A 140 -20.40 -39.10 -2.64
N THR A 141 -19.25 -38.41 -2.76
CA THR A 141 -17.92 -39.03 -2.68
C THR A 141 -17.64 -39.53 -1.25
N LEU A 142 -18.06 -38.77 -0.24
CA LEU A 142 -17.93 -39.15 1.17
C LEU A 142 -18.86 -40.31 1.54
N GLU A 143 -20.10 -40.28 1.08
CA GLU A 143 -21.08 -41.37 1.26
C GLU A 143 -20.60 -42.67 0.58
N THR A 144 -20.06 -42.56 -0.64
CA THR A 144 -19.52 -43.73 -1.37
C THR A 144 -18.31 -44.34 -0.65
N MET A 145 -17.43 -43.51 -0.09
CA MET A 145 -16.28 -43.98 0.69
C MET A 145 -16.69 -44.57 2.05
N LEU A 146 -17.74 -44.04 2.69
CA LEU A 146 -18.29 -44.63 3.90
C LEU A 146 -18.94 -45.98 3.60
N GLN A 147 -19.74 -46.09 2.54
CA GLN A 147 -20.39 -47.34 2.14
C GLN A 147 -19.41 -48.45 1.77
N SER A 148 -18.23 -48.14 1.23
CA SER A 148 -17.22 -49.15 0.90
C SER A 148 -16.43 -49.64 2.12
N MET A 149 -16.43 -48.88 3.21
CA MET A 149 -15.71 -49.22 4.44
C MET A 149 -16.51 -50.11 5.39
N TYR A 150 -17.83 -50.16 5.25
CA TYR A 150 -18.70 -51.07 6.00
C TYR A 150 -19.06 -52.30 5.13
N PRO A 151 -18.61 -53.52 5.49
CA PRO A 151 -19.07 -54.72 4.82
C PRO A 151 -20.58 -54.88 5.01
N VAL A 152 -21.31 -55.13 3.93
CA VAL A 152 -22.72 -55.49 3.97
C VAL A 152 -22.84 -56.81 4.74
N GLU A 153 -23.33 -56.76 5.98
CA GLU A 153 -23.78 -57.96 6.67
C GLU A 153 -25.07 -58.44 5.98
N THR A 154 -24.93 -59.21 4.89
CA THR A 154 -25.99 -60.11 4.46
C THR A 154 -26.02 -61.27 5.46
N SER A 155 -26.63 -61.01 6.63
CA SER A 155 -27.07 -62.08 7.51
C SER A 155 -28.24 -62.81 6.84
N ASP A 156 -27.93 -63.98 6.28
CA ASP A 156 -28.93 -65.00 5.97
C ASP A 156 -29.66 -65.42 7.26
N ARG A 157 -30.98 -65.21 7.35
CA ARG A 157 -31.87 -66.07 8.17
C ARG A 157 -33.23 -66.28 7.52
N ASN A 158 -33.39 -67.53 7.13
CA ASN A 158 -34.57 -68.27 6.69
C ASN A 158 -35.79 -68.15 7.63
N GLY A 159 -36.99 -68.21 7.04
CA GLY A 159 -38.28 -68.27 7.73
C GLY A 159 -39.46 -68.55 6.79
N THR A 160 -39.55 -69.79 6.28
CA THR A 160 -40.75 -70.66 6.15
C THR A 160 -42.06 -70.03 6.70
N GLN A 161 -43.26 -70.10 6.12
CA GLN A 161 -43.91 -70.72 4.96
C GLN A 161 -45.39 -70.31 5.10
N GLU A 162 -46.12 -69.92 4.05
CA GLU A 162 -47.54 -70.26 3.93
C GLU A 162 -47.90 -70.46 2.46
N SER A 163 -48.17 -71.72 2.16
CA SER A 163 -48.90 -72.24 1.02
C SER A 163 -50.29 -71.58 0.88
N ASN A 164 -50.70 -71.26 -0.35
CA ASN A 164 -51.97 -71.74 -0.89
C ASN A 164 -52.00 -71.54 -2.42
N LEU A 165 -51.94 -72.66 -3.12
CA LEU A 165 -52.41 -72.82 -4.49
C LEU A 165 -53.83 -73.42 -4.40
N ILE A 166 -54.69 -72.97 -5.32
CA ILE A 166 -55.91 -73.59 -5.89
C ILE A 166 -56.35 -74.94 -5.29
#